data_AF-A0A925HDN9-F1
#
_entry.id   AF-A0A925HDN9-F1
#
_cell.length_a   1.000
_cell.length_b   1.000
_cell.length_c   1.000
_cell.angle_alpha   90.00
_cell.angle_beta   90.00
_cell.angle_gamma   90.00
#
_symmetry.space_group_name_H-M   'P 1'
#
loop_
_entity.id
_entity.type
_entity.pdbx_description
1 polymer ?
#
loop_
_entity_poly.entity_id
_entity_poly.type
_entity_poly.pdbx_seq_one_letter_code
_entity_poly.pdbx_strand_id
1 'polypeptide(L)'
;MNLLQRPVLGISIGDLNGVGTEIIIKTFGDHRLLELCTPVIFASNKVINFYRKTVPDINFSYQNIKDFTRVNHKQINIFNCWEEEVGINPGQLTETGGKYAIKSLTAGVQALKENKIHGLITAPIHKKNTQSADFDF
;
A
#
# COMPACT_ATOMS: atom_id res chain seq x y z
N MET A 1 -18.87 17.08 13.91
CA MET A 1 -17.70 16.21 13.60
C MET A 1 -17.44 15.36 14.83
N ASN A 2 -17.60 14.04 14.71
CA ASN A 2 -17.45 13.14 15.86
C ASN A 2 -15.95 12.95 16.14
N LEU A 3 -15.48 13.41 17.30
CA LEU A 3 -14.06 13.44 17.72
C LEU A 3 -13.46 12.05 18.04
N LEU A 4 -14.10 10.94 17.65
CA LEU A 4 -13.82 9.59 18.18
C LEU A 4 -13.50 8.51 17.12
N GLN A 5 -13.35 8.84 15.84
CA GLN A 5 -12.98 7.84 14.84
C GLN A 5 -11.53 8.03 14.37
N ARG A 6 -10.70 7.01 14.61
CA ARG A 6 -9.32 6.94 14.11
C ARG A 6 -9.30 7.19 12.59
N PRO A 7 -8.40 8.03 12.08
CA PRO A 7 -8.34 8.30 10.65
C PRO A 7 -8.03 7.02 9.87
N VAL A 8 -8.83 6.77 8.84
CA VAL A 8 -8.49 5.83 7.78
C VAL A 8 -7.39 6.46 6.93
N LEU A 9 -6.19 5.89 6.94
CA LEU A 9 -5.03 6.38 6.19
C LEU A 9 -4.75 5.42 5.03
N GLY A 10 -4.67 5.98 3.82
CA GLY A 10 -4.26 5.26 2.64
C GLY A 10 -2.73 5.19 2.53
N ILE A 11 -2.20 4.06 2.08
CA ILE A 11 -0.77 3.85 1.89
C ILE A 11 -0.49 3.31 0.48
N SER A 12 0.24 4.06 -0.34
CA SER A 12 0.73 3.54 -1.63
C SER A 12 2.07 2.83 -1.43
N ILE A 13 2.29 1.70 -2.11
CA ILE A 13 3.47 0.83 -1.88
C ILE A 13 4.77 1.32 -2.50
N GLY A 14 4.71 2.33 -3.38
CA GLY A 14 5.88 2.84 -4.07
C GLY A 14 6.40 1.86 -5.12
N ASP A 15 7.66 2.00 -5.50
CA ASP A 15 8.31 1.08 -6.46
C ASP A 15 8.22 -0.37 -5.95
N LEU A 16 7.69 -1.26 -6.81
CA LEU A 16 7.49 -2.67 -6.47
C LEU A 16 8.76 -3.36 -6.02
N ASN A 17 9.92 -2.97 -6.56
CA ASN A 17 11.23 -3.55 -6.28
C ASN A 17 12.05 -2.70 -5.30
N GLY A 18 11.50 -1.59 -4.83
CA GLY A 18 12.10 -0.73 -3.82
C GLY A 18 11.89 -1.25 -2.40
N VAL A 19 12.29 -0.44 -1.42
CA VAL A 19 12.17 -0.76 0.02
C VAL A 19 10.78 -0.46 0.60
N GLY A 20 9.90 0.19 -0.17
CA GLY A 20 8.62 0.73 0.30
C GLY A 20 7.73 -0.31 0.98
N THR A 21 7.49 -1.44 0.30
CA THR A 21 6.65 -2.52 0.83
C THR A 21 7.21 -3.11 2.13
N GLU A 22 8.53 -3.29 2.22
CA GLU A 22 9.18 -3.80 3.44
C GLU A 22 9.02 -2.82 4.62
N ILE A 23 9.21 -1.52 4.37
CA ILE A 23 9.01 -0.48 5.39
C ILE A 23 7.57 -0.46 5.88
N ILE A 24 6.59 -0.58 4.98
CA ILE A 24 5.17 -0.64 5.35
C ILE A 24 4.90 -1.85 6.26
N ILE A 25 5.43 -3.03 5.90
CA ILE A 25 5.26 -4.25 6.70
C ILE A 25 5.89 -4.09 8.09
N LYS A 26 7.13 -3.60 8.16
CA LYS A 26 7.84 -3.36 9.43
C LYS A 26 7.11 -2.32 10.29
N THR A 27 6.60 -1.26 9.68
CA THR A 27 5.88 -0.17 10.35
C THR A 27 4.63 -0.72 11.04
N PHE A 28 3.75 -1.38 10.30
CA PHE A 28 2.50 -1.89 10.86
C PHE A 28 2.64 -3.24 11.58
N GLY A 29 3.84 -3.82 11.61
CA GLY A 29 4.19 -4.87 12.57
C GLY A 29 4.10 -4.39 14.02
N ASP A 30 4.25 -3.09 14.26
CA ASP A 30 3.91 -2.47 15.54
C ASP A 30 2.39 -2.17 15.60
N HIS A 31 1.64 -3.11 16.17
CA HIS A 31 0.18 -3.01 16.27
C HIS A 31 -0.31 -1.82 17.11
N ARG A 32 0.55 -1.15 17.89
CA ARG A 32 0.17 0.09 18.61
C ARG A 32 -0.25 1.19 17.63
N LEU A 33 0.26 1.18 16.40
CA LEU A 33 -0.17 2.13 15.35
C LEU A 33 -1.63 1.95 14.94
N LEU A 34 -2.22 0.78 15.16
CA LEU A 34 -3.64 0.55 14.90
C LEU A 34 -4.53 1.29 15.90
N GLU A 35 -4.00 1.72 17.05
CA GLU A 35 -4.71 2.60 17.98
C GLU A 35 -4.75 4.05 17.48
N LEU A 36 -3.82 4.43 16.60
CA LEU A 36 -3.70 5.78 16.04
C LEU A 36 -4.43 5.93 14.70
N CYS A 37 -4.51 4.86 13.89
CA CYS A 37 -5.11 4.92 12.55
C CYS A 37 -5.71 3.58 12.10
N THR A 38 -6.48 3.62 11.01
CA THR A 38 -6.88 2.43 10.25
C THR A 38 -6.14 2.43 8.91
N PRO A 39 -5.07 1.62 8.75
CA PRO A 39 -4.30 1.62 7.52
C PRO A 39 -5.02 0.83 6.41
N VAL A 40 -5.04 1.42 5.21
CA VAL A 40 -5.50 0.81 3.95
C VAL A 40 -4.35 0.88 2.94
N ILE A 41 -3.69 -0.24 2.72
CA ILE A 41 -2.56 -0.35 1.80
C ILE A 41 -3.09 -0.72 0.40
N PHE A 42 -2.76 0.10 -0.59
CA PHE A 42 -3.14 -0.11 -1.98
C PHE A 42 -2.10 -0.98 -2.69
N ALA A 43 -2.35 -2.28 -2.78
CA ALA A 43 -1.39 -3.25 -3.31
C ALA A 43 -2.10 -4.46 -3.92
N SER A 44 -1.36 -5.54 -4.22
CA SER A 44 -1.95 -6.87 -4.30
C SER A 44 -1.51 -7.74 -3.13
N ASN A 45 -2.39 -8.67 -2.76
CA ASN A 45 -2.10 -9.67 -1.74
C ASN A 45 -0.83 -10.48 -2.05
N LYS A 46 -0.55 -10.74 -3.33
CA LYS A 46 0.63 -11.51 -3.78
C LYS A 46 1.94 -10.78 -3.46
N VAL A 47 1.97 -9.47 -3.71
CA VAL A 47 3.14 -8.62 -3.43
C VAL A 47 3.39 -8.50 -1.93
N ILE A 48 2.34 -8.27 -1.14
CA ILE A 48 2.46 -8.23 0.32
C ILE A 48 2.98 -9.55 0.87
N ASN A 49 2.47 -10.68 0.40
CA ASN A 49 2.95 -12.01 0.81
C ASN A 49 4.40 -12.28 0.42
N PHE A 50 4.82 -11.84 -0.76
CA PHE A 50 6.22 -11.96 -1.18
C PHE A 50 7.15 -11.24 -0.19
N TYR A 51 6.90 -9.96 0.07
CA TYR A 51 7.74 -9.18 0.99
C TYR A 51 7.62 -9.63 2.44
N ARG A 52 6.45 -10.05 2.90
CA ARG A 52 6.28 -10.60 4.26
C ARG A 52 7.20 -11.78 4.52
N LYS A 53 7.43 -12.65 3.52
CA LYS A 53 8.37 -13.79 3.64
C LYS A 53 9.83 -13.36 3.81
N THR A 54 10.19 -12.16 3.37
CA THR A 54 11.55 -11.60 3.54
C THR A 54 11.81 -11.07 4.95
N VAL A 55 10.76 -10.87 5.74
CA VAL A 55 10.80 -10.35 7.12
C VAL A 55 10.03 -11.28 8.09
N PRO A 56 10.47 -12.54 8.26
CA PRO A 56 9.68 -13.57 8.95
C PRO A 56 9.39 -13.27 10.42
N ASP A 57 10.22 -12.46 11.07
CA ASP A 57 10.08 -12.10 12.49
C ASP A 57 9.01 -11.03 12.74
N ILE A 58 8.46 -10.42 11.68
CA ILE A 58 7.43 -9.39 11.80
C ILE A 58 6.04 -10.03 11.77
N ASN A 59 5.31 -9.91 12.89
CA ASN A 59 3.92 -10.33 12.97
C ASN A 59 3.01 -9.36 12.21
N PHE A 60 2.90 -9.55 10.89
CA PHE A 60 2.07 -8.72 10.02
C PHE A 60 0.78 -9.47 9.65
N SER A 61 -0.29 -9.22 10.42
CA SER A 61 -1.62 -9.78 10.17
C SER A 61 -2.51 -8.76 9.48
N TYR A 62 -3.13 -9.14 8.38
CA TYR A 62 -3.93 -8.25 7.55
C TYR A 62 -5.14 -8.97 6.94
N GLN A 63 -6.10 -8.17 6.49
CA GLN A 63 -7.24 -8.65 5.71
C GLN A 63 -7.19 -8.07 4.30
N ASN A 64 -7.68 -8.84 3.34
CA ASN A 64 -7.85 -8.36 1.97
C ASN A 64 -9.28 -7.82 1.79
N ILE A 65 -9.38 -6.63 1.21
CA ILE A 65 -10.66 -6.00 0.85
C ILE A 65 -10.67 -5.63 -0.63
N LYS A 66 -11.87 -5.64 -1.20
CA LYS A 66 -12.16 -5.13 -2.56
C LYS A 66 -13.13 -3.96 -2.55
N ASP A 67 -13.67 -3.63 -1.38
CA ASP A 67 -14.68 -2.62 -1.17
C ASP A 67 -14.44 -1.97 0.21
N PHE A 68 -14.61 -0.66 0.31
CA PHE A 68 -14.38 0.11 1.52
C PHE A 68 -15.40 -0.17 2.64
N THR A 69 -16.59 -0.69 2.34
CA THR A 69 -17.56 -1.17 3.32
C THR A 69 -17.03 -2.32 4.18
N ARG A 70 -15.98 -3.01 3.70
CA ARG A 70 -15.32 -4.11 4.41
C ARG A 70 -14.10 -3.69 5.20
N VAL A 71 -13.75 -2.40 5.23
CA VAL A 71 -12.65 -1.90 6.06
C VAL A 71 -12.93 -2.27 7.51
N ASN A 72 -11.99 -2.99 8.14
CA ASN A 72 -12.05 -3.20 9.57
C ASN A 72 -10.99 -2.35 10.28
N HIS A 73 -11.48 -1.50 11.18
CA HIS A 73 -10.74 -0.45 11.86
C HIS A 73 -9.74 -0.94 12.91
N LYS A 74 -9.68 -2.24 13.18
CA LYS A 74 -8.76 -2.85 14.16
C LYS A 74 -7.67 -3.70 13.49
N GLN A 75 -7.60 -3.69 12.17
CA GLN A 75 -6.66 -4.50 11.40
C GLN A 75 -6.01 -3.69 10.29
N ILE A 76 -4.94 -4.25 9.76
CA ILE A 76 -4.33 -3.78 8.52
C ILE A 76 -5.22 -4.24 7.35
N ASN A 77 -5.57 -3.31 6.47
CA ASN A 77 -6.39 -3.59 5.30
C ASN A 77 -5.53 -3.51 4.05
N ILE A 78 -5.57 -4.53 3.20
CA ILE A 78 -5.00 -4.49 1.85
C ILE A 78 -6.14 -4.31 0.86
N PHE A 79 -6.21 -3.16 0.20
CA PHE A 79 -7.14 -2.93 -0.89
C PHE A 79 -6.53 -3.48 -2.18
N ASN A 80 -7.14 -4.53 -2.73
CA ASN A 80 -6.58 -5.25 -3.86
C ASN A 80 -6.69 -4.45 -5.16
N CYS A 81 -5.57 -3.90 -5.62
CA CYS A 81 -5.49 -3.03 -6.79
C CYS A 81 -5.28 -3.82 -8.10
N TRP A 82 -4.82 -5.07 -8.01
CA TRP A 82 -4.61 -5.95 -9.15
C TRP A 82 -4.63 -7.42 -8.76
N GLU A 83 -4.89 -8.31 -9.73
CA GLU A 83 -5.05 -9.75 -9.50
C GLU A 83 -3.93 -10.56 -10.20
N GLU A 84 -3.41 -10.03 -11.30
CA GLU A 84 -2.36 -10.65 -12.09
C GLU A 84 -1.08 -10.88 -11.28
N GLU A 85 -0.35 -11.94 -11.63
CA GLU A 85 0.99 -12.15 -11.10
C GLU A 85 1.97 -11.16 -11.73
N VAL A 86 2.92 -10.71 -10.92
CA VAL A 86 3.92 -9.76 -11.33
C VAL A 86 5.28 -10.23 -10.87
N GLY A 87 6.27 -10.16 -11.76
CA GLY A 87 7.66 -10.46 -11.42
C GLY A 87 8.20 -9.41 -10.45
N ILE A 88 8.60 -9.85 -9.25
CA ILE A 88 9.21 -9.00 -8.22
C ILE A 88 10.69 -9.33 -8.18
N ASN A 89 11.54 -8.33 -8.41
CA ASN A 89 12.99 -8.46 -8.45
C ASN A 89 13.59 -7.37 -7.53
N PRO A 90 13.60 -7.59 -6.20
CA PRO A 90 14.01 -6.57 -5.24
C PRO A 90 15.39 -5.98 -5.57
N GLY A 91 15.51 -4.67 -5.49
CA GLY A 91 16.74 -3.94 -5.82
C GLY A 91 17.02 -3.74 -7.31
N GLN A 92 16.19 -4.29 -8.21
CA GLN A 92 16.34 -4.09 -9.65
C GLN A 92 15.34 -3.05 -10.18
N LEU A 93 15.86 -2.06 -10.90
CA LEU A 93 15.04 -1.08 -11.60
C LEU A 93 14.36 -1.74 -12.81
N THR A 94 13.03 -1.87 -12.77
CA THR A 94 12.25 -2.42 -13.88
C THR A 94 11.07 -1.53 -14.22
N GLU A 95 10.59 -1.58 -15.46
CA GLU A 95 9.38 -0.87 -15.90
C GLU A 95 8.15 -1.32 -15.09
N THR A 96 8.03 -2.63 -14.84
CA THR A 96 7.02 -3.20 -13.96
C THR A 96 7.04 -2.56 -12.58
N GLY A 97 8.23 -2.31 -12.02
CA GLY A 97 8.38 -1.67 -10.70
C GLY A 97 7.65 -0.33 -10.60
N GLY A 98 7.90 0.55 -11.56
CA GLY A 98 7.26 1.86 -11.62
C GLY A 98 5.79 1.80 -12.03
N LYS A 99 5.43 0.95 -13.00
CA LYS A 99 4.03 0.76 -13.42
C LYS A 99 3.10 0.42 -12.25
N TYR A 100 3.50 -0.52 -11.40
CA TYR A 100 2.69 -0.92 -10.25
C TYR A 100 2.75 0.07 -9.08
N ALA A 101 3.84 0.84 -8.97
CA ALA A 101 3.90 1.99 -8.09
C ALA A 101 2.83 3.03 -8.43
N ILE A 102 2.70 3.38 -9.71
CA ILE A 102 1.70 4.34 -10.19
C ILE A 102 0.30 3.77 -10.04
N LYS A 103 0.09 2.48 -10.34
CA LYS A 103 -1.21 1.82 -10.10
C LYS A 103 -1.66 1.93 -8.64
N SER A 104 -0.75 1.69 -7.70
CA SER A 104 -0.98 1.84 -6.26
C SER A 104 -1.29 3.30 -5.87
N LEU A 105 -0.48 4.24 -6.35
CA LEU A 105 -0.65 5.68 -6.09
C LEU A 105 -1.99 6.19 -6.62
N THR A 106 -2.33 5.87 -7.87
CA THR A 106 -3.58 6.30 -8.51
C THR A 106 -4.81 5.75 -7.77
N ALA A 107 -4.77 4.50 -7.32
CA ALA A 107 -5.85 3.93 -6.50
C ALA A 107 -6.00 4.69 -5.17
N GLY A 108 -4.88 5.03 -4.51
CA GLY A 108 -4.89 5.84 -3.30
C GLY A 108 -5.44 7.26 -3.52
N VAL A 109 -5.04 7.91 -4.61
CA VAL A 109 -5.55 9.24 -4.99
C VAL A 109 -7.05 9.19 -5.28
N GLN A 110 -7.53 8.16 -5.97
CA GLN A 110 -8.95 7.99 -6.25
C GLN A 110 -9.75 7.82 -4.96
N ALA A 111 -9.29 6.95 -4.06
CA ALA A 111 -9.92 6.76 -2.76
C ALA A 111 -9.94 8.05 -1.91
N LEU A 112 -8.89 8.86 -1.99
CA LEU A 112 -8.83 10.16 -1.30
C LEU A 112 -9.85 11.14 -1.89
N LYS A 113 -9.91 11.26 -3.23
CA LYS A 113 -10.88 12.11 -3.93
C LYS A 113 -12.33 11.74 -3.62
N GLU A 114 -12.59 10.45 -3.42
CA GLU A 114 -13.90 9.90 -3.06
C GLU A 114 -14.19 9.95 -1.54
N ASN A 115 -13.31 10.55 -0.73
CA ASN A 115 -13.41 10.61 0.73
C ASN A 115 -13.51 9.23 1.41
N LYS A 116 -12.96 8.17 0.79
CA LYS A 116 -12.88 6.82 1.37
C LYS A 116 -11.75 6.68 2.39
N ILE A 117 -10.74 7.54 2.27
CA ILE A 117 -9.62 7.69 3.20
C ILE A 117 -9.49 9.17 3.57
N HIS A 118 -8.87 9.46 4.70
CA HIS A 118 -8.71 10.82 5.24
C HIS A 118 -7.34 11.43 4.92
N GLY A 119 -6.38 10.62 4.48
CA GLY A 119 -5.05 11.05 4.11
C GLY A 119 -4.34 9.94 3.33
N LEU A 120 -3.37 10.34 2.51
CA LEU A 120 -2.56 9.43 1.69
C LEU A 120 -1.09 9.58 2.07
N ILE A 121 -0.47 8.45 2.43
CA ILE A 121 0.96 8.33 2.73
C ILE A 121 1.59 7.55 1.58
N THR A 122 2.68 8.05 1.02
CA THR A 122 3.31 7.43 -0.14
C THR A 122 4.66 6.84 0.23
N ALA A 123 4.87 5.57 -0.12
CA ALA A 123 6.21 5.01 -0.15
C ALA A 123 6.98 5.47 -1.41
N PRO A 124 8.33 5.43 -1.40
CA PRO A 124 9.14 6.01 -2.46
C PRO A 124 8.89 5.37 -3.84
N ILE A 125 8.90 6.20 -4.87
CA ILE A 125 8.89 5.79 -6.28
C ILE A 125 10.23 6.13 -6.95
N HIS A 126 10.54 5.50 -8.07
CA HIS A 126 11.75 5.80 -8.81
C HIS A 126 11.45 6.55 -10.11
N LYS A 127 11.84 7.84 -10.19
CA LYS A 127 11.49 8.71 -11.33
C LYS A 127 11.71 8.08 -12.72
N LYS A 128 12.84 7.39 -12.90
CA LYS A 128 13.22 6.81 -14.21
C LYS A 128 12.27 5.71 -14.73
N ASN A 129 11.51 5.02 -13.87
CA ASN A 129 10.62 3.92 -14.31
C ASN A 129 9.13 4.21 -14.10
N THR A 130 8.79 5.37 -13.51
CA THR A 130 7.40 5.80 -13.34
C THR A 130 6.87 6.68 -14.46
N GLN A 131 7.77 7.18 -15.31
CA GLN A 131 7.47 8.08 -16.40
C GLN A 131 6.61 7.42 -17.48
N SER A 132 5.49 8.05 -17.83
CA SER A 132 4.57 7.59 -18.89
C SER A 132 3.72 8.74 -19.41
N ALA A 133 3.01 8.55 -20.52
CA ALA A 133 2.09 9.56 -21.05
C ALA A 133 1.01 9.99 -20.04
N ASP A 134 0.61 9.07 -19.15
CA ASP A 134 -0.40 9.29 -18.12
C ASP A 134 0.19 9.73 -16.76
N PHE A 135 1.52 9.81 -16.63
CA PHE A 135 2.22 10.18 -15.40
C PHE A 135 3.61 10.76 -15.69
N ASP A 136 3.74 12.09 -15.58
CA ASP A 136 4.99 12.83 -15.80
C ASP A 136 5.52 13.46 -14.48
N PHE A 137 6.74 13.09 -14.06
CA PHE A 137 7.34 13.42 -12.74
C PHE A 137 8.88 13.46 -12.65
#